data_AF-A0A3C0MAS1-F1
#
_entry.id   AF-A0A3C0MAS1-F1
#
_cell.length_a   1.000
_cell.length_b   1.000
_cell.length_c   1.000
_cell.angle_alpha   90.00
_cell.angle_beta   90.00
_cell.angle_gamma   90.00
#
_symmetry.space_group_name_H-M   'P 1'
#
loop_
_entity.id
_entity.type
_entity.pdbx_description
1 polymer ?
#
loop_
_entity_poly.entity_id
_entity_poly.type
_entity_poly.pdbx_seq_one_letter_code
_entity_poly.pdbx_strand_id
1 'polypeptide(L)'
;GLSLIEQAAARRNGQTVRVLTHCNAGWLGCVDWGTALAPLYMAHDKGIALHVWVDETRPRNQGAALTAFELGGHGIAHSVISDNAGGHY
;
A
#
# COMPACT_ATOMS: atom_id res chain seq x y z
N GLY A 1 -1.95 -12.70 0.87
CA GLY A 1 -2.40 -11.31 1.00
C GLY A 1 -3.54 -10.99 0.05
N LEU A 2 -3.36 -11.23 -1.26
CA LEU A 2 -4.32 -10.85 -2.30
C LEU A 2 -5.77 -11.29 -2.04
N SER A 3 -5.97 -12.54 -1.59
CA SER A 3 -7.31 -13.06 -1.26
C SER A 3 -8.05 -12.25 -0.19
N LEU A 4 -7.34 -11.61 0.74
CA LEU A 4 -7.94 -10.73 1.73
C LEU A 4 -8.42 -9.41 1.11
N ILE A 5 -7.66 -8.88 0.14
CA ILE A 5 -8.03 -7.67 -0.60
C ILE A 5 -9.23 -7.96 -1.51
N GLU A 6 -9.24 -9.11 -2.18
CA GLU A 6 -10.38 -9.58 -2.99
C GLU A 6 -11.65 -9.72 -2.14
N GLN A 7 -11.55 -10.30 -0.95
CA GLN A 7 -12.67 -10.39 -0.01
C GLN A 7 -13.13 -9.01 0.47
N ALA A 8 -12.20 -8.09 0.76
CA ALA A 8 -12.52 -6.72 1.16
C ALA A 8 -13.22 -5.95 0.02
N ALA A 9 -12.77 -6.11 -1.22
CA ALA A 9 -13.38 -5.52 -2.41
C ALA A 9 -14.79 -6.07 -2.64
N ALA A 10 -14.99 -7.38 -2.49
CA ALA A 10 -16.30 -8.02 -2.58
C ALA A 10 -17.28 -7.50 -1.53
N ARG A 11 -16.85 -7.35 -0.27
CA ARG A 11 -17.67 -6.77 0.81
C ARG A 11 -18.04 -5.31 0.58
N ARG A 12 -17.25 -4.60 -0.23
CA ARG A 12 -17.41 -3.18 -0.55
C ARG A 12 -18.16 -2.92 -1.86
N ASN A 13 -18.70 -3.96 -2.52
CA ASN A 13 -19.42 -3.86 -3.79
C ASN A 13 -18.66 -3.04 -4.85
N GLY A 14 -17.35 -3.25 -4.97
CA GLY A 14 -16.51 -2.54 -5.94
C GLY A 14 -16.09 -1.11 -5.56
N GLN A 15 -16.46 -0.62 -4.36
CA GLN A 15 -15.86 0.61 -3.83
C GLN A 15 -14.37 0.41 -3.52
N THR A 16 -13.61 1.50 -3.57
CA THR A 16 -12.17 1.51 -3.28
C THR A 16 -11.84 0.87 -1.94
N VAL A 17 -10.94 -0.10 -1.96
CA VAL A 17 -10.33 -0.69 -0.76
C VAL A 17 -9.22 0.25 -0.28
N ARG A 18 -9.29 0.63 1.01
CA ARG A 18 -8.27 1.47 1.65
C ARG A 18 -7.37 0.60 2.52
N VAL A 19 -6.05 0.72 2.35
CA VAL A 19 -5.06 -0.06 3.10
C VAL A 19 -4.05 0.89 3.71
N LEU A 20 -3.73 0.71 5.00
CA LEU A 20 -2.63 1.39 5.66
C LEU A 20 -1.39 0.49 5.65
N THR A 21 -0.23 1.06 5.34
CA THR A 21 1.06 0.36 5.41
C THR A 21 2.10 1.20 6.16
N HIS A 22 3.06 0.51 6.76
CA HIS A 22 4.12 1.09 7.57
C HIS A 22 5.49 0.58 7.10
N CYS A 23 6.49 1.46 7.11
CA CYS A 23 7.84 1.21 6.57
C CYS A 23 7.84 0.94 5.05
N ASN A 24 8.87 0.25 4.57
CA ASN A 24 8.91 -0.31 3.22
C ASN A 24 9.10 -1.83 3.27
N ALA A 25 8.06 -2.54 2.85
CA ALA A 25 8.03 -4.00 2.70
C ALA A 25 7.75 -4.37 1.23
N GLY A 26 8.23 -3.50 0.34
CA GLY A 26 8.18 -3.63 -1.11
C GLY A 26 9.41 -4.26 -1.73
N TRP A 27 9.56 -4.07 -3.03
CA TRP A 27 10.62 -4.72 -3.79
C TRP A 27 12.00 -4.10 -3.57
N LEU A 28 12.10 -2.83 -3.16
CA LEU A 28 13.38 -2.27 -2.69
C LEU A 28 13.78 -2.81 -1.31
N GLY A 29 12.82 -3.35 -0.55
CA GLY A 29 13.06 -4.03 0.72
C GLY A 29 13.28 -5.55 0.58
N CYS A 30 13.17 -6.09 -0.63
CA CYS A 30 13.25 -7.52 -0.96
C CYS A 30 14.01 -7.72 -2.30
N VAL A 31 13.98 -8.93 -2.87
CA VAL A 31 14.69 -9.23 -4.15
C VAL A 31 13.83 -8.89 -5.38
N ASP A 32 12.51 -8.92 -5.23
CA ASP A 32 11.50 -8.65 -6.27
C ASP A 32 10.23 -8.16 -5.54
N TRP A 33 9.01 -8.34 -6.05
CA TRP A 33 7.66 -8.10 -5.45
C TRP A 33 7.47 -7.53 -4.03
N GLY A 34 8.23 -7.99 -3.03
CA GLY A 34 8.10 -7.58 -1.62
C GLY A 34 7.30 -8.57 -0.79
N THR A 35 6.84 -8.13 0.37
CA THR A 35 5.98 -8.92 1.26
C THR A 35 4.62 -8.25 1.41
N ALA A 36 4.54 -7.14 2.15
CA ALA A 36 3.26 -6.46 2.40
C ALA A 36 2.76 -5.66 1.18
N LEU A 37 3.67 -5.15 0.33
CA LEU A 37 3.26 -4.44 -0.90
C LEU A 37 2.95 -5.38 -2.06
N ALA A 38 3.47 -6.63 -2.06
CA ALA A 38 3.22 -7.59 -3.13
C ALA A 38 1.71 -7.85 -3.40
N PRO A 39 0.86 -8.08 -2.37
CA PRO A 39 -0.59 -8.15 -2.55
C PRO A 39 -1.23 -6.89 -3.15
N LEU A 40 -0.68 -5.70 -2.88
CA LEU A 40 -1.20 -4.42 -3.38
C LEU A 40 -0.90 -4.27 -4.88
N TYR A 41 0.31 -4.62 -5.31
CA TYR A 41 0.69 -4.70 -6.72
C TYR A 41 -0.25 -5.64 -7.49
N MET A 42 -0.40 -6.87 -7.00
CA MET A 42 -1.27 -7.86 -7.64
C MET A 42 -2.75 -7.45 -7.66
N ALA A 43 -3.24 -6.78 -6.61
CA ALA A 43 -4.61 -6.30 -6.57
C ALA A 43 -4.85 -5.17 -7.58
N HIS A 44 -3.88 -4.26 -7.71
CA HIS A 44 -3.91 -3.19 -8.70
C HIS A 44 -3.91 -3.76 -10.13
N ASP A 45 -3.05 -4.73 -10.42
CA ASP A 45 -2.96 -5.37 -11.74
C ASP A 45 -4.24 -6.11 -12.13
N LYS A 46 -5.00 -6.59 -11.14
CA LYS A 46 -6.34 -7.17 -11.33
C LYS A 46 -7.45 -6.12 -11.51
N GLY A 47 -7.14 -4.83 -11.50
CA GLY A 47 -8.09 -3.74 -11.64
C GLY A 47 -8.93 -3.49 -10.38
N ILE A 48 -8.52 -3.99 -9.21
CA ILE A 48 -9.22 -3.69 -7.95
C ILE A 48 -8.94 -2.23 -7.58
N ALA A 49 -10.00 -1.45 -7.41
CA ALA A 49 -9.89 -0.07 -6.93
C ALA A 49 -9.25 -0.04 -5.55
N LEU A 50 -8.03 0.52 -5.46
CA LEU A 50 -7.21 0.55 -4.26
C LEU A 50 -6.72 1.96 -3.98
N HIS A 51 -6.68 2.34 -2.70
CA HIS A 51 -5.93 3.50 -2.22
C HIS A 51 -5.11 3.09 -1.00
N VAL A 52 -3.83 3.50 -0.97
CA VAL A 52 -2.90 3.14 0.09
C VAL A 52 -2.51 4.36 0.91
N TRP A 53 -2.78 4.31 2.21
CA TRP A 53 -2.21 5.24 3.19
C TRP A 53 -0.83 4.74 3.59
N VAL A 54 0.17 5.60 3.48
CA VAL A 54 1.57 5.25 3.74
C VAL A 54 2.06 6.09 4.90
N ASP A 55 2.36 5.46 6.03
CA ASP A 55 3.04 6.15 7.12
C ASP A 55 4.43 6.59 6.67
N GLU A 56 4.83 7.83 6.95
CA GLU A 56 6.16 8.34 6.60
C GLU A 56 7.28 7.43 7.13
N THR A 57 7.08 6.82 8.31
CA THR A 57 7.96 5.88 9.00
C THR A 57 9.25 6.54 9.50
N ARG A 58 9.13 7.45 10.48
CA ARG A 58 10.31 8.05 11.12
C ARG A 58 11.12 7.02 11.91
N PRO A 59 12.44 7.23 12.09
CA PRO A 59 13.23 8.41 11.65
C PRO A 59 13.83 8.30 10.25
N ARG A 60 13.74 7.14 9.59
CA ARG A 60 14.43 6.88 8.30
C ARG A 60 13.56 7.18 7.09
N ASN A 61 12.26 7.43 7.30
CA ASN A 61 11.30 7.86 6.31
C ASN A 61 11.13 6.86 5.15
N GLN A 62 11.18 5.56 5.45
CA GLN A 62 11.10 4.51 4.43
C GLN A 62 9.77 4.54 3.69
N GLY A 63 8.67 4.82 4.38
CA GLY A 63 7.36 4.89 3.74
C GLY A 63 7.27 6.09 2.79
N ALA A 64 7.68 7.27 3.26
CA ALA A 64 7.68 8.49 2.44
C ALA A 64 8.65 8.42 1.24
N ALA A 65 9.82 7.81 1.41
CA ALA A 65 10.87 7.81 0.38
C ALA A 65 10.83 6.59 -0.55
N LEU A 66 10.59 5.39 -0.01
CA LEU A 66 10.68 4.14 -0.77
C LEU A 66 9.31 3.62 -1.15
N THR A 67 8.41 3.44 -0.17
CA THR A 67 7.07 2.90 -0.45
C THR A 67 6.27 3.80 -1.39
N ALA A 68 6.25 5.12 -1.14
CA ALA A 68 5.59 6.07 -2.04
C ALA A 68 6.20 6.07 -3.45
N PHE A 69 7.52 5.93 -3.55
CA PHE A 69 8.20 5.83 -4.85
C PHE A 69 7.78 4.56 -5.61
N GLU A 70 7.80 3.40 -4.95
CA GLU A 70 7.40 2.14 -5.57
C GLU A 70 5.92 2.15 -6.00
N LEU A 71 5.02 2.60 -5.13
CA LEU A 71 3.58 2.70 -5.43
C LEU A 71 3.31 3.68 -6.57
N GLY A 72 3.98 4.84 -6.58
CA GLY A 72 3.89 5.82 -7.66
C GLY A 72 4.40 5.28 -8.99
N GLY A 73 5.54 4.58 -8.97
CA GLY A 73 6.09 3.92 -10.16
C GLY A 73 5.18 2.83 -10.73
N HIS A 74 4.41 2.16 -9.87
CA HIS A 74 3.45 1.12 -10.25
C HIS A 74 2.03 1.64 -10.51
N GLY A 75 1.80 2.95 -10.47
CA GLY A 75 0.49 3.57 -10.75
C GLY A 75 -0.57 3.40 -9.66
N ILE A 76 -0.18 2.97 -8.45
CA ILE A 76 -1.11 2.77 -7.34
C ILE A 76 -1.41 4.09 -6.65
N ALA A 77 -2.70 4.44 -6.53
CA ALA A 77 -3.12 5.62 -5.81
C ALA A 77 -2.74 5.52 -4.32
N HIS A 78 -2.01 6.51 -3.82
CA HIS A 78 -1.52 6.51 -2.45
C HIS A 78 -1.41 7.92 -1.88
N SER A 79 -1.31 8.01 -0.56
CA SER A 79 -1.10 9.27 0.16
C SER A 79 -0.22 9.03 1.37
N VAL A 80 0.82 9.85 1.51
CA VAL A 80 1.75 9.79 2.65
C VAL A 80 1.15 10.56 3.82
N ILE A 81 1.18 9.97 5.00
CA ILE A 81 0.71 10.56 6.25
C ILE A 81 1.82 10.51 7.32
N SER A 82 1.77 11.41 8.29
CA SER A 82 2.65 11.32 9.46
C SER A 82 2.30 10.11 10.32
N ASP A 83 3.29 9.50 10.98
CA ASP A 83 3.09 8.26 11.76
C ASP A 83 1.97 8.36 12.81
N ASN A 84 1.77 9.55 13.39
CA ASN A 84 0.75 9.80 14.40
C ASN A 84 -0.67 9.94 13.82
N ALA A 85 -0.80 10.12 12.50
CA ALA A 85 -2.08 10.21 11.82
C ALA A 85 -2.65 8.83 11.44
N GLY A 86 -1.85 7.76 11.48
CA GLY A 86 -2.28 6.41 11.11
C GLY A 86 -3.42 5.85 11.95
N GLY A 87 -3.64 6.35 13.17
CA GLY A 87 -4.81 5.97 13.99
C GLY A 87 -6.13 6.65 13.59
N HIS A 88 -6.06 7.68 12.73
CA HIS A 88 -7.22 8.45 12.28
C HIS A 88 -7.72 8.03 10.89
N TYR A 89 -6.81 7.62 10.00
CA TYR A 89 -7.07 7.31 8.59
C TYR A 89 -7.29 5.81 8.33
#